data_AF-A0A844BLM7-F1
#
_entry.id   AF-A0A844BLM7-F1
#
_cell.length_a   1.000
_cell.length_b   1.000
_cell.length_c   1.000
_cell.angle_alpha   90.00
_cell.angle_beta   90.00
_cell.angle_gamma   90.00
#
_symmetry.space_group_name_H-M   'P 1'
#
loop_
_entity.id
_entity.type
_entity.pdbx_description
1 polymer ?
#
loop_
_entity_poly.entity_id
_entity_poly.type
_entity_poly.pdbx_seq_one_letter_code
_entity_poly.pdbx_strand_id
1 'polypeptide(L)'
;MSIPEIDLPNLKRAIVMRLDREAKEHSKGHQKSYANRYSMRSSDGALVELIFEKGDKSPANLWVKEDFVRDLLDGSIPFTISPASQLYQTVGKTGEKQYGRHSALEDMMQLGKADLVCFALRNMADLDRVLAALAQVTRPIRA
;
A
#
# COMPACT_ATOMS: atom_id res chain seq x y z
N MET A 1 -18.82 16.00 20.41
CA MET A 1 -17.37 16.20 20.59
C MET A 1 -16.71 15.95 19.24
N SER A 2 -16.16 16.98 18.61
CA SER A 2 -15.44 16.83 17.35
C SER A 2 -14.09 16.18 17.66
N ILE A 3 -13.79 15.05 17.00
CA ILE A 3 -12.48 14.41 17.07
C ILE A 3 -11.48 15.44 16.52
N PRO A 4 -10.38 15.76 17.23
CA PRO A 4 -9.38 16.66 16.70
C PRO A 4 -8.86 16.11 15.38
N GLU A 5 -8.94 16.92 14.32
CA GLU A 5 -8.46 16.59 13.00
C GLU A 5 -6.93 16.44 13.08
N ILE A 6 -6.43 15.21 12.93
CA ILE A 6 -5.00 14.94 12.94
C ILE A 6 -4.40 15.54 11.66
N ASP A 7 -3.39 16.41 11.80
CA ASP A 7 -2.66 16.91 10.64
C ASP A 7 -1.92 15.78 9.88
N LEU A 8 -1.65 16.00 8.60
CA LEU A 8 -1.07 14.97 7.73
C LEU A 8 0.26 14.38 8.28
N PRO A 9 1.24 15.16 8.79
CA PRO A 9 2.44 14.60 9.40
C PRO A 9 2.15 13.68 10.58
N ASN A 10 1.27 14.08 11.50
CA ASN A 10 0.89 13.26 12.65
C ASN A 10 0.10 12.02 12.23
N LEU A 11 -0.74 12.12 11.20
CA LEU A 11 -1.46 10.98 10.62
C LEU A 11 -0.47 9.96 10.07
N LYS A 12 0.49 10.40 9.25
CA LYS A 12 1.51 9.52 8.68
C LYS A 12 2.33 8.83 9.76
N ARG A 13 2.72 9.56 10.81
CA ARG A 13 3.44 8.99 11.95
C ARG A 13 2.60 7.94 12.67
N ALA A 14 1.32 8.21 12.93
CA ALA A 14 0.41 7.25 13.55
C ALA A 14 0.21 5.99 12.69
N ILE A 15 0.07 6.15 11.37
CA ILE A 15 -0.02 5.03 10.42
C ILE A 15 1.26 4.19 10.43
N VAL A 16 2.45 4.81 10.37
CA VAL A 16 3.73 4.09 10.45
C VAL A 16 3.82 3.30 11.75
N MET A 17 3.55 3.93 12.90
CA MET A 17 3.57 3.23 14.19
C MET A 17 2.58 2.06 14.27
N ARG A 18 1.44 2.16 13.60
CA ARG A 18 0.45 1.07 13.53
C ARG A 18 0.94 -0.07 12.64
N LEU A 19 1.45 0.25 11.45
CA LEU A 19 1.98 -0.74 10.51
C LEU A 19 3.22 -1.46 11.09
N ASP A 20 4.11 -0.75 11.78
CA ASP A 20 5.27 -1.35 12.47
C ASP A 20 4.87 -2.36 13.56
N ARG A 21 3.66 -2.21 14.13
CA ARG A 21 3.12 -3.12 15.15
C ARG A 21 2.44 -4.35 14.53
N GLU A 22 1.72 -4.16 13.43
CA GLU A 22 0.81 -5.18 12.88
C GLU A 22 1.40 -5.95 11.70
N ALA A 23 2.39 -5.38 11.03
CA ALA A 23 3.07 -5.98 9.91
C ALA A 23 4.57 -6.12 10.19
N LYS A 24 5.21 -6.99 9.43
CA LYS A 24 6.66 -7.14 9.44
C LYS A 24 7.26 -6.27 8.35
N GLU A 25 8.40 -5.65 8.63
CA GLU A 25 9.23 -5.06 7.58
C GLU A 25 9.51 -6.11 6.50
N HIS A 26 9.32 -5.71 5.24
CA HIS A 26 9.57 -6.58 4.10
C HIS A 26 11.06 -6.93 4.01
N SER A 27 11.41 -8.09 3.44
CA SER A 27 12.81 -8.56 3.34
C SER A 27 13.74 -7.66 2.53
N LYS A 28 13.17 -6.75 1.73
CA LYS A 28 13.88 -5.71 0.98
C LYS A 28 14.13 -4.43 1.78
N GLY A 29 13.68 -4.40 3.03
CA GLY A 29 13.74 -3.27 3.93
C GLY A 29 12.83 -2.11 3.54
N HIS A 30 12.79 -1.09 4.39
CA HIS A 30 12.17 0.20 4.08
C HIS A 30 13.03 1.04 3.15
N GLN A 31 12.38 1.83 2.29
CA GLN A 31 13.07 2.86 1.51
C GLN A 31 13.28 4.10 2.40
N LYS A 32 14.54 4.48 2.62
CA LYS A 32 14.95 5.52 3.59
C LYS A 32 14.01 6.72 3.68
N SER A 33 13.71 7.37 2.56
CA SER A 33 13.00 8.65 2.57
C SER A 33 11.51 8.53 2.26
N TYR A 34 11.12 7.74 1.26
CA TYR A 34 9.83 7.92 0.60
C TYR A 34 8.77 6.88 0.95
N ALA A 35 9.14 5.63 1.23
CA ALA A 35 8.16 4.56 1.42
C ALA A 35 8.65 3.47 2.38
N ASN A 36 7.74 2.98 3.22
CA ASN A 36 7.98 1.78 4.02
C ASN A 36 7.35 0.57 3.33
N ARG A 37 8.08 -0.55 3.30
CA ARG A 37 7.64 -1.82 2.72
C ARG A 37 7.29 -2.77 3.85
N TYR A 38 6.08 -3.33 3.81
CA TYR A 38 5.60 -4.26 4.82
C TYR A 38 5.11 -5.56 4.21
N SER A 39 5.06 -6.59 5.04
CA SER A 39 4.40 -7.85 4.78
C SER A 39 3.63 -8.31 6.01
N MET A 40 2.45 -8.85 5.82
CA MET A 40 1.64 -9.44 6.88
C MET A 40 1.05 -10.78 6.42
N ARG A 41 0.48 -11.53 7.36
CA ARG A 41 -0.31 -12.72 7.04
C ARG A 41 -1.77 -12.43 7.34
N SER A 42 -2.65 -12.81 6.43
CA SER A 42 -4.07 -12.87 6.70
C SER A 42 -4.38 -13.99 7.70
N SER A 43 -5.62 -14.01 8.19
CA SER A 43 -6.12 -15.05 9.11
C SER A 43 -6.06 -16.45 8.50
N ASP A 44 -6.17 -16.55 7.16
CA ASP A 44 -6.03 -17.81 6.41
C ASP A 44 -4.57 -18.08 5.98
N GLY A 45 -3.61 -17.31 6.50
CA GLY A 45 -2.19 -17.49 6.26
C GLY A 45 -1.68 -17.00 4.90
N ALA A 46 -2.52 -16.33 4.10
CA ALA A 46 -2.10 -15.71 2.86
C ALA A 46 -1.07 -14.61 3.14
N LEU A 47 0.00 -14.56 2.35
CA LEU A 47 0.96 -13.46 2.44
C LEU A 47 0.31 -12.22 1.81
N VAL A 48 0.40 -11.08 2.47
CA VAL A 48 -0.08 -9.79 1.98
C VAL A 48 1.07 -8.81 2.04
N GLU A 49 1.37 -8.16 0.92
CA GLU A 49 2.39 -7.12 0.81
C GLU A 49 1.75 -5.74 0.76
N LEU A 50 2.39 -4.76 1.39
CA LEU A 50 1.91 -3.38 1.49
C LEU A 50 3.07 -2.40 1.31
N ILE A 51 2.79 -1.25 0.70
CA ILE A 51 3.70 -0.10 0.71
C ILE A 51 2.98 1.12 1.28
N PHE A 52 3.63 1.84 2.17
CA PHE A 52 3.13 3.11 2.68
C PHE A 52 4.05 4.26 2.26
N GLU A 53 3.52 5.26 1.55
CA GLU A 53 4.29 6.45 1.17
C GLU A 53 4.30 7.48 2.31
N LYS A 54 5.47 7.61 2.94
CA LYS A 54 5.68 8.51 4.07
C LYS A 54 6.28 9.87 3.70
N GLY A 55 6.62 10.11 2.44
CA GLY A 55 7.27 11.35 2.01
C GLY A 55 6.39 12.59 2.21
N ASP A 56 6.97 13.72 2.63
CA ASP A 56 6.20 14.90 3.06
C ASP A 56 5.29 15.52 2.00
N LYS A 57 5.58 15.27 0.72
CA LYS A 57 4.84 15.84 -0.42
C LYS A 57 3.72 14.94 -0.96
N SER A 58 3.60 13.71 -0.48
CA SER A 58 2.50 12.82 -0.85
C SER A 58 1.36 12.90 0.17
N PRO A 59 0.13 12.50 -0.19
CA PRO A 59 -0.85 12.08 0.81
C PRO A 59 -0.35 10.87 1.61
N ALA A 60 -1.12 10.41 2.60
CA ALA A 60 -0.85 9.16 3.32
C ALA A 60 -1.29 7.97 2.46
N ASN A 61 -0.54 7.71 1.39
CA ASN A 61 -0.88 6.70 0.39
C ASN A 61 -0.50 5.29 0.89
N LEU A 62 -1.46 4.38 0.85
CA LEU A 62 -1.27 2.96 1.10
C LEU A 62 -1.53 2.18 -0.18
N TRP A 63 -0.49 1.48 -0.64
CA TRP A 63 -0.51 0.66 -1.84
C TRP A 63 -0.68 -0.81 -1.48
N VAL A 64 -1.66 -1.43 -2.14
CA VAL A 64 -2.05 -2.82 -1.93
C VAL A 64 -2.40 -3.48 -3.27
N LYS A 65 -2.42 -4.81 -3.30
CA LYS A 65 -2.92 -5.56 -4.47
C LYS A 65 -4.43 -5.38 -4.59
N GLU A 66 -4.92 -5.05 -5.78
CA GLU A 66 -6.35 -4.79 -6.05
C GLU A 66 -7.25 -5.95 -5.63
N ASP A 67 -6.87 -7.18 -5.98
CA ASP A 67 -7.64 -8.40 -5.68
C ASP A 67 -7.96 -8.59 -4.19
N PHE A 68 -7.16 -8.01 -3.29
CA PHE A 68 -7.36 -8.15 -1.84
C PHE A 68 -8.36 -7.16 -1.26
N VAL A 69 -8.72 -6.12 -2.02
CA VAL A 69 -9.48 -4.98 -1.52
C VAL A 69 -10.62 -4.58 -2.45
N ARG A 70 -11.03 -5.44 -3.39
CA ARG A 70 -12.11 -5.15 -4.34
C ARG A 70 -13.39 -4.67 -3.67
N ASP A 71 -13.74 -5.25 -2.52
CA ASP A 71 -14.93 -4.89 -1.76
C ASP A 71 -14.83 -3.52 -1.06
N LEU A 72 -13.62 -2.95 -0.96
CA LEU A 72 -13.39 -1.59 -0.44
C LEU A 72 -13.40 -0.53 -1.53
N LEU A 73 -13.60 -0.90 -2.81
CA LEU A 73 -13.67 0.03 -3.93
C LEU A 73 -15.08 0.64 -4.09
N ASP A 74 -15.72 0.93 -2.96
CA ASP A 74 -17.07 1.52 -2.85
C ASP A 74 -17.06 3.06 -2.85
N GLY A 75 -15.86 3.66 -2.88
CA GLY A 75 -15.64 5.11 -2.87
C GLY A 75 -15.64 5.73 -1.46
N SER A 76 -15.82 4.93 -0.41
CA SER A 76 -15.82 5.43 0.98
C SER A 76 -14.44 5.91 1.45
N ILE A 77 -13.37 5.33 0.89
CA ILE A 77 -11.98 5.79 1.02
C ILE A 77 -11.54 6.27 -0.37
N PRO A 78 -10.95 7.47 -0.52
CA PRO A 78 -10.43 7.90 -1.81
C PRO A 78 -9.34 6.94 -2.30
N PHE A 79 -9.45 6.50 -3.56
CA PHE A 79 -8.48 5.57 -4.15
C PHE A 79 -8.21 5.87 -5.61
N THR A 80 -7.07 5.39 -6.08
CA THR A 80 -6.70 5.34 -7.50
C THR A 80 -6.32 3.90 -7.85
N ILE A 81 -6.85 3.40 -8.96
CA ILE A 81 -6.43 2.10 -9.53
C ILE A 81 -5.17 2.32 -10.36
N SER A 82 -4.17 1.47 -10.17
CA SER A 82 -2.93 1.46 -10.94
C SER A 82 -2.74 0.06 -11.53
N PRO A 83 -3.18 -0.13 -12.79
CA PRO A 83 -3.02 -1.41 -13.48
C PRO A 83 -1.55 -1.80 -13.66
N ALA A 84 -1.25 -3.10 -13.63
CA ALA A 84 0.09 -3.63 -13.85
C ALA A 84 0.68 -3.18 -15.19
N SER A 85 -0.19 -3.01 -16.20
CA SER A 85 0.16 -2.53 -17.53
C SER A 85 0.76 -1.12 -17.53
N GLN A 86 0.52 -0.31 -16.50
CA GLN A 86 1.05 1.05 -16.35
C GLN A 86 2.39 1.10 -15.61
N LEU A 87 2.79 0.02 -14.91
CA LEU A 87 4.01 0.00 -14.08
C LEU A 87 5.29 0.25 -14.89
N TYR A 88 5.33 -0.15 -16.17
CA TYR A 88 6.50 -0.03 -17.06
C TYR A 88 6.31 0.99 -18.20
N GLN A 89 5.33 1.89 -18.10
CA GLN A 89 5.04 2.86 -19.18
C GLN A 89 5.92 4.10 -19.16
N THR A 90 6.70 4.32 -18.09
CA THR A 90 7.58 5.49 -18.03
C THR A 90 8.82 5.21 -18.87
N VAL A 91 9.01 5.95 -19.96
CA VAL A 91 10.22 5.82 -20.79
C VAL A 91 11.33 6.67 -20.16
N GLY A 92 12.45 6.05 -19.84
CA GLY A 92 13.63 6.71 -19.32
C GLY A 92 14.31 7.61 -20.35
N LYS A 93 15.24 8.45 -19.89
CA LYS A 93 16.00 9.38 -20.76
C LYS A 93 16.77 8.69 -21.89
N THR A 94 17.05 7.39 -21.76
CA THR A 94 17.79 6.55 -22.71
C THR A 94 16.88 5.72 -23.62
N GLY A 95 15.55 5.87 -23.53
CA GLY A 95 14.59 5.09 -24.33
C GLY A 95 14.21 3.73 -23.73
N GLU A 96 14.81 3.33 -22.61
CA GLU A 96 14.45 2.11 -21.88
C GLU A 96 13.14 2.31 -21.09
N LYS A 97 12.29 1.29 -21.06
CA LYS A 97 11.11 1.28 -20.19
C LYS A 97 11.56 1.22 -18.73
N GLN A 98 11.32 2.29 -18.00
CA GLN A 98 11.55 2.37 -16.56
C GLN A 98 10.30 1.96 -15.81
N TYR A 99 10.50 1.24 -14.71
CA TYR A 99 9.50 1.17 -13.67
C TYR A 99 9.13 2.60 -13.29
N GLY A 100 7.84 2.91 -13.27
CA GLY A 100 7.34 4.27 -13.06
C GLY A 100 7.69 4.85 -11.69
N ARG A 101 6.91 5.83 -11.21
CA ARG A 101 7.19 6.61 -9.98
C ARG A 101 7.31 5.81 -8.67
N HIS A 102 7.12 4.49 -8.71
CA HIS A 102 7.04 3.63 -7.54
C HIS A 102 8.07 2.52 -7.58
N SER A 103 9.34 2.80 -7.90
CA SER A 103 10.45 1.83 -7.87
C SER A 103 10.57 1.05 -6.55
N ALA A 104 9.95 1.54 -5.47
CA ALA A 104 9.79 0.80 -4.23
C ALA A 104 9.01 -0.52 -4.39
N LEU A 105 8.06 -0.60 -5.33
CA LEU A 105 7.24 -1.78 -5.58
C LEU A 105 7.98 -2.83 -6.41
N GLU A 106 8.95 -2.43 -7.24
CA GLU A 106 9.59 -3.29 -8.25
C GLU A 106 10.20 -4.56 -7.67
N ASP A 107 10.82 -4.48 -6.48
CA ASP A 107 11.45 -5.65 -5.85
C ASP A 107 10.51 -6.50 -4.99
N MET A 108 9.22 -6.14 -4.91
CA MET A 108 8.23 -6.85 -4.10
C MET A 108 7.56 -7.96 -4.92
N MET A 109 7.44 -9.14 -4.33
CA MET A 109 7.08 -10.35 -5.06
C MET A 109 5.63 -10.32 -5.56
N GLN A 110 4.72 -9.75 -4.78
CA GLN A 110 3.31 -9.62 -5.15
C GLN A 110 3.03 -8.27 -5.81
N LEU A 111 3.50 -7.17 -5.23
CA LEU A 111 3.10 -5.84 -5.71
C LEU A 111 3.86 -5.41 -6.98
N GLY A 112 5.06 -5.94 -7.22
CA GLY A 112 5.91 -5.47 -8.32
C GLY A 112 5.32 -5.68 -9.73
N LYS A 113 4.34 -6.59 -9.88
CA LYS A 113 3.75 -6.98 -11.17
C LYS A 113 2.22 -7.13 -11.13
N ALA A 114 1.57 -6.67 -10.07
CA ALA A 114 0.12 -6.82 -9.91
C ALA A 114 -0.63 -5.54 -10.26
N ASP A 115 -1.94 -5.66 -10.49
CA ASP A 115 -2.84 -4.53 -10.43
C ASP A 115 -2.95 -4.06 -8.99
N LEU A 116 -2.83 -2.75 -8.79
CA LEU A 116 -2.72 -2.12 -7.49
C LEU A 116 -3.83 -1.13 -7.24
N VAL A 117 -4.11 -0.92 -5.97
CA VAL A 117 -4.93 0.18 -5.49
C VAL A 117 -4.09 1.03 -4.55
N CYS A 118 -4.14 2.34 -4.77
CA CYS A 118 -3.57 3.35 -3.90
C CYS A 118 -4.69 4.02 -3.13
N PHE A 119 -4.79 3.76 -1.83
CA PHE A 119 -5.71 4.47 -0.94
C PHE A 119 -5.05 5.74 -0.40
N ALA A 120 -5.68 6.89 -0.58
CA ALA A 120 -5.28 8.13 0.07
C ALA A 120 -5.97 8.23 1.43
N LEU A 121 -5.31 7.71 2.48
CA LEU A 121 -5.87 7.62 3.82
C LEU A 121 -6.02 9.02 4.43
N ARG A 122 -7.21 9.34 4.95
CA ARG A 122 -7.50 10.65 5.57
C ARG A 122 -7.46 10.61 7.09
N ASN A 123 -7.55 9.42 7.68
CA ASN A 123 -7.59 9.20 9.12
C ASN A 123 -7.22 7.75 9.45
N MET A 124 -7.14 7.42 10.75
CA MET A 124 -6.82 6.07 11.21
C MET A 124 -7.95 5.04 10.94
N ALA A 125 -9.21 5.48 10.85
CA ALA A 125 -10.32 4.57 10.54
C ALA A 125 -10.26 4.07 9.09
N ASP A 126 -9.78 4.90 8.15
CA ASP A 126 -9.49 4.46 6.78
C ASP A 126 -8.44 3.33 6.80
N LEU A 127 -7.36 3.48 7.59
CA LEU A 127 -6.35 2.42 7.76
C LEU A 127 -6.96 1.14 8.35
N ASP A 128 -7.71 1.26 9.44
CA ASP A 128 -8.31 0.12 10.13
C ASP A 128 -9.23 -0.68 9.18
N ARG A 129 -10.01 0.00 8.32
CA ARG A 129 -10.86 -0.67 7.31
C ARG A 129 -10.04 -1.42 6.27
N VAL A 130 -8.95 -0.83 5.77
CA VAL A 130 -8.07 -1.51 4.82
C VAL A 130 -7.42 -2.74 5.47
N LEU A 131 -6.85 -2.59 6.67
CA LEU A 131 -6.23 -3.72 7.38
C LEU A 131 -7.22 -4.84 7.72
N ALA A 132 -8.46 -4.49 8.07
CA ALA A 132 -9.50 -5.48 8.33
C ALA A 132 -9.88 -6.30 7.09
N ALA A 133 -9.89 -5.69 5.90
CA ALA A 133 -10.09 -6.43 4.64
C ALA A 133 -8.89 -7.34 4.34
N LEU A 134 -7.67 -6.82 4.48
CA LEU A 134 -6.43 -7.58 4.24
C LEU A 134 -6.28 -8.78 5.19
N ALA A 135 -6.72 -8.63 6.44
CA ALA A 135 -6.73 -9.71 7.43
C ALA A 135 -7.67 -10.87 7.05
N GLN A 136 -8.64 -10.64 6.16
CA GLN A 136 -9.62 -11.64 5.71
C GLN A 136 -9.28 -12.27 4.36
N VAL A 137 -8.18 -11.84 3.71
CA VAL A 137 -7.74 -12.41 2.42
C VAL A 137 -7.55 -13.92 2.55
N THR A 138 -8.26 -14.67 1.73
CA THR A 138 -8.13 -16.13 1.66
C THR A 138 -6.92 -16.51 0.83
N ARG A 139 -6.22 -17.57 1.23
CA ARG A 139 -5.14 -18.13 0.45
C ARG A 139 -5.71 -18.65 -0.87
N PRO A 140 -5.13 -18.32 -2.03
CA PRO A 140 -5.54 -18.95 -3.27
C PRO A 140 -5.32 -20.45 -3.14
N ILE A 141 -6.38 -21.23 -3.36
CA ILE A 141 -6.30 -22.68 -3.41
C ILE A 141 -5.32 -23.01 -4.54
N ARG A 142 -4.21 -23.66 -4.20
CA ARG A 142 -3.30 -24.19 -5.21
C ARG A 142 -4.04 -25.30 -5.95
N ALA A 143 -4.43 -25.04 -7.19
CA ALA A 143 -4.78 -26.07 -8.15
C ALA A 143 -3.54 -26.90 -8.51
#